data_AF-A0A1H3T5G1-F1
#
_entry.id   AF-A0A1H3T5G1-F1
#
_cell.length_a   1.000
_cell.length_b   1.000
_cell.length_c   1.000
_cell.angle_alpha   90.00
_cell.angle_beta   90.00
_cell.angle_gamma   90.00
#
_symmetry.space_group_name_H-M   'P 1'
#
loop_
_entity.id
_entity.type
_entity.pdbx_description
1 polymer ?
#
loop_
_entity_poly.entity_id
_entity_poly.type
_entity_poly.pdbx_seq_one_letter_code
_entity_poly.pdbx_strand_id
1 'polypeptide(L)' 'MSDYLTYIWRPVTGGRHAFPITATKTPAGLPVAAFCGAEADAAELHDRSEVDWIREDTCMNCWRRITAGWS' A
#
# COMPACT_ATOMS: atom_id res chain seq x y z
N MET A 1 -9.05 13.21 10.40
CA MET A 1 -9.87 12.67 9.29
C MET A 1 -9.32 11.32 8.85
N SER A 2 -9.47 10.28 9.69
CA SER A 2 -8.95 8.92 9.41
C SER A 2 -10.05 7.85 9.40
N ASP A 3 -11.26 8.16 9.84
CA ASP A 3 -12.22 7.14 10.26
C ASP A 3 -13.01 6.50 9.10
N TYR A 4 -12.72 6.92 7.85
CA TYR A 4 -13.37 6.40 6.65
C TYR A 4 -12.41 5.72 5.66
N LEU A 5 -11.09 5.88 5.83
CA LEU A 5 -10.12 5.25 4.93
C LEU A 5 -9.85 3.83 5.41
N THR A 6 -10.27 2.84 4.63
CA THR A 6 -9.98 1.42 4.93
C THR A 6 -8.63 0.97 4.36
N TYR A 7 -8.11 1.68 3.35
CA TYR A 7 -6.85 1.37 2.68
C TYR A 7 -6.11 2.62 2.20
N ILE A 8 -4.83 2.43 1.87
CA ILE A 8 -3.98 3.40 1.20
C ILE A 8 -3.26 2.75 0.03
N TRP A 9 -3.02 3.53 -1.03
CA TRP A 9 -2.06 3.15 -2.06
C TRP A 9 -0.69 3.71 -1.71
N ARG A 10 0.38 2.96 -1.95
CA ARG A 10 1.76 3.44 -1.80
C ARG A 10 2.67 2.85 -2.88
N PRO A 11 3.53 3.67 -3.51
CA PRO A 11 4.64 3.14 -4.28
C PRO A 11 5.65 2.55 -3.29
N VAL A 12 5.91 1.27 -3.45
CA VAL A 12 6.93 0.52 -2.72
C VAL A 12 7.83 -0.15 -3.76
N THR A 13 8.92 -0.76 -3.31
CA THR A 13 9.79 -1.52 -4.21
C THR A 13 8.97 -2.59 -4.95
N GLY A 14 8.95 -2.52 -6.28
CA GLY A 14 8.24 -3.47 -7.14
C GLY A 14 6.82 -3.04 -7.56
N GLY A 15 6.37 -1.84 -7.18
CA GLY A 15 5.19 -1.21 -7.76
C GLY A 15 4.36 -0.41 -6.76
N ARG A 16 3.24 0.13 -7.24
CA ARG A 16 2.24 0.81 -6.42
C ARG A 16 1.18 -0.18 -5.96
N HIS A 17 1.15 -0.46 -4.67
CA HIS A 17 0.28 -1.44 -4.04
C HIS A 17 -0.73 -0.80 -3.07
N ALA A 18 -1.82 -1.50 -2.79
CA ALA A 18 -2.81 -1.09 -1.81
C ALA A 18 -2.60 -1.88 -0.51
N PHE A 19 -2.56 -1.18 0.61
CA PHE A 19 -2.36 -1.71 1.96
C PHE A 19 -3.54 -1.33 2.85
N PRO A 20 -3.89 -2.14 3.88
CA PRO A 20 -4.80 -1.71 4.93
C PRO A 20 -4.31 -0.41 5.57
N ILE A 21 -5.22 0.52 5.93
CA ILE A 21 -4.83 1.79 6.58
C ILE A 21 -4.01 1.53 7.87
N THR A 22 -4.28 0.44 8.57
CA THR A 22 -3.61 0.05 9.82
C THR A 22 -2.12 -0.26 9.61
N ALA A 23 -1.70 -0.60 8.40
CA ALA A 23 -0.29 -0.84 8.07
C ALA A 23 0.59 0.40 8.28
N THR A 24 0.01 1.61 8.19
CA THR A 24 0.72 2.88 8.49
C THR A 24 1.10 3.08 9.95
N LYS A 25 0.58 2.21 10.83
CA LYS A 25 0.89 2.24 12.27
C LYS A 25 1.98 1.24 12.63
N THR A 26 2.39 0.40 11.68
CA THR A 26 3.45 -0.59 11.89
C THR A 26 4.80 0.14 11.98
N PRO A 27 5.64 -0.15 12.99
CA PRO A 27 6.99 0.38 13.07
C PRO A 27 7.84 0.06 11.83
N ALA A 28 8.69 1.01 11.43
CA ALA A 28 9.72 0.78 10.42
C ALA A 28 10.60 -0.43 10.76
N GLY A 29 11.07 -1.16 9.75
CA GLY A 29 11.84 -2.40 9.94
C GLY A 29 10.97 -3.66 10.08
N LEU A 30 9.64 -3.52 10.13
CA LEU A 30 8.71 -4.64 10.17
C LEU A 30 7.96 -4.76 8.83
N PRO A 31 7.68 -5.99 8.37
CA PRO A 31 6.98 -6.21 7.12
C PRO A 31 5.50 -5.87 7.25
N VAL A 32 4.93 -5.34 6.16
CA VAL A 32 3.49 -5.14 5.98
C VAL A 32 3.04 -5.73 4.65
N ALA A 33 1.88 -6.37 4.65
CA ALA A 33 1.33 -7.02 3.48
C ALA A 33 0.35 -6.12 2.72
N ALA A 34 0.58 -5.98 1.43
CA ALA A 34 -0.39 -5.43 0.49
C ALA A 34 -1.55 -6.40 0.29
N PHE A 35 -2.66 -5.89 -0.23
CA PHE A 35 -3.82 -6.72 -0.53
C PHE A 35 -3.56 -7.80 -1.56
N CYS A 36 -2.54 -7.69 -2.43
CA CYS A 36 -2.15 -8.77 -3.34
C CYS A 36 -1.22 -9.83 -2.70
N GLY A 37 -0.80 -9.63 -1.44
CA GLY A 37 0.16 -10.48 -0.73
C GLY A 37 1.63 -10.09 -0.91
N ALA A 38 1.93 -9.02 -1.64
CA ALA A 38 3.29 -8.47 -1.69
C ALA A 38 3.64 -7.88 -0.32
N GLU A 39 4.86 -8.09 0.14
CA GLU A 39 5.37 -7.52 1.39
C GLU A 39 6.31 -6.35 1.09
N ALA A 40 6.28 -5.34 1.96
CA ALA A 40 7.19 -4.22 1.95
C ALA A 40 7.59 -3.87 3.39
N ASP A 41 8.69 -3.15 3.57
CA ASP A 41 8.99 -2.55 4.86
C ASP A 41 7.95 -1.47 5.18
N ALA A 42 7.47 -1.42 6.43
CA ALA A 42 6.50 -0.40 6.84
C ALA A 42 7.00 1.03 6.58
N ALA A 43 8.31 1.28 6.61
CA ALA A 43 8.90 2.56 6.25
C ALA A 43 8.57 3.01 4.82
N GLU A 44 8.40 2.07 3.88
CA GLU A 44 8.05 2.39 2.49
C GLU A 44 6.62 2.93 2.34
N LEU A 45 5.77 2.82 3.38
CA LEU A 45 4.43 3.41 3.37
C LEU A 45 4.42 4.93 3.64
N HIS A 46 5.57 5.51 3.96
CA HIS A 46 5.72 6.91 4.36
C HIS A 46 6.70 7.65 3.43
N ASP A 47 6.57 8.98 3.38
CA ASP A 47 7.53 9.91 2.77
C ASP A 47 7.97 9.59 1.33
N ARG A 48 7.06 9.02 0.51
CA ARG A 48 7.33 8.71 -0.90
C ARG A 48 7.31 9.98 -1.77
N SER A 49 8.28 10.08 -2.66
CA SER A 49 8.42 11.23 -3.56
C SER A 49 7.37 11.21 -4.67
N GLU A 50 7.02 12.38 -5.22
CA GLU A 50 6.12 12.47 -6.38
C GLU A 50 6.61 11.64 -7.58
N VAL A 51 7.94 11.56 -7.75
CA VAL A 51 8.56 10.75 -8.80
C VAL A 51 8.26 9.26 -8.61
N ASP A 52 8.27 8.74 -7.39
CA ASP A 52 7.90 7.35 -7.11
C ASP A 52 6.45 7.08 -7.51
N TRP A 53 5.55 8.03 -7.23
CA TRP A 53 4.13 7.92 -7.59
C TRP A 53 3.89 7.90 -9.10
N ILE A 54 4.75 8.56 -9.87
CA ILE A 54 4.65 8.60 -11.33
C ILE A 54 5.27 7.35 -11.95
N ARG A 55 6.40 6.87 -11.42
CA ARG A 55 7.18 5.79 -12.02
C ARG A 55 6.67 4.40 -11.72
N GLU A 56 6.12 4.20 -10.52
CA GLU A 56 5.72 2.86 -10.11
C GLU A 56 4.36 2.46 -10.69
N ASP A 57 4.37 1.33 -11.39
CA ASP A 57 3.17 0.76 -12.01
C ASP A 57 2.11 0.39 -10.96
N THR A 58 0.84 0.60 -11.30
CA THR A 58 -0.25 0.23 -10.39
C THR A 58 -0.46 -1.28 -10.39
N CYS A 59 -0.42 -1.90 -9.22
CA CYS A 59 -0.72 -3.30 -9.07
C CYS A 59 -2.20 -3.59 -9.35
N MET A 60 -2.51 -4.15 -10.52
CA MET A 60 -3.88 -4.48 -10.91
C MET A 60 -4.51 -5.60 -10.08
N ASN A 61 -3.71 -6.44 -9.39
CA ASN A 61 -4.23 -7.43 -8.45
C ASN A 61 -4.77 -6.76 -7.18
N CYS A 62 -4.07 -5.76 -6.64
CA CYS A 62 -4.58 -4.93 -5.55
C CYS A 62 -5.87 -4.23 -5.97
N TRP A 63 -5.87 -3.62 -7.17
CA TRP A 63 -7.05 -2.93 -7.72
C TRP A 63 -8.27 -3.85 -7.77
N ARG A 64 -8.14 -5.03 -8.39
CA ARG A 64 -9.24 -6.00 -8.50
C ARG A 64 -9.78 -6.42 -7.14
N ARG A 65 -8.90 -6.71 -6.17
CA ARG A 65 -9.31 -7.14 -4.83
C ARG A 65 -10.10 -6.05 -4.10
N ILE A 66 -9.65 -4.79 -4.12
CA ILE A 66 -10.38 -3.71 -3.43
C ILE A 66 -11.72 -3.39 -4.09
N THR A 67 -11.83 -3.51 -5.42
CA THR A 67 -13.08 -3.23 -6.14
C THR A 67 -14.09 -4.37 -6.06
N ALA A 68 -13.65 -5.60 -5.79
CA ALA A 68 -14.53 -6.77 -5.66
C ALA A 68 -15.27 -6.83 -4.31
N GLY A 69 -14.96 -5.93 -3.36
CA GLY A 69 -15.39 -6.03 -1.98
C GLY A 69 -14.57 -7.10 -1.27
N TRP A 70 -13.62 -6.66 -0.44
CA TRP A 70 -12.86 -7.55 0.43
C TRP A 70 -13.83 -8.30 1.38
N SER A 71 -13.86 -9.63 1.30
CA SER A 71 -14.54 -10.53 2.24
C SER A 71 -13.62 -10.93 3.39
#